data_AF-A0A2X3B7W9-F1
#
_entry.id   AF-A0A2X3B7W9-F1
#
_cell.length_a   1.000
_cell.length_b   1.000
_cell.length_c   1.000
_cell.angle_alpha   90.00
_cell.angle_beta   90.00
_cell.angle_gamma   90.00
#
_symmetry.space_group_name_H-M   'P 1'
#
loop_
_entity.id
_entity.type
_entity.pdbx_description
1 polymer ?
#
loop_
_entity_poly.entity_id
_entity_poly.type
_entity_poly.pdbx_seq_one_letter_code
_entity_poly.pdbx_strand_id
1 'polypeptide(L)'
;MKGKIIDTALIIANDDKRYSFDKTDIVNLSDKSIDMIIGSEVDFEIEGDKAKSIYITKAKFNVDAVLKGSDINSIKIKAYTSLICGALGLMPFVGFVFSIISFVAMILAILAINKNSQSKTLLRNYVIYFILIFFGGLIISTFSAVSVGLVALSNDAGFLGLGFGVIFGFIVVVAGLIFGYLYYKELSSITNEPFFLYAFILLIIGKLTTLIFIGFIFVIAAIILEIIAWVRFKEIRQVA
;
A
#
# COMPACT_ATOMS: atom_id res chain seq x y z
N MET A 1 -1.15 -27.47 27.61
CA MET A 1 -2.55 -27.54 27.12
C MET A 1 -2.63 -26.93 25.74
N LYS A 2 -3.59 -27.37 24.93
CA LYS A 2 -3.81 -26.84 23.57
C LYS A 2 -5.15 -26.13 23.50
N GLY A 3 -5.23 -25.10 22.67
CA GLY A 3 -6.47 -24.36 22.48
C GLY A 3 -6.37 -23.36 21.34
N LYS A 4 -7.32 -22.43 21.33
CA LYS A 4 -7.48 -21.41 20.30
C LYS A 4 -7.77 -20.06 20.95
N ILE A 5 -7.08 -19.02 20.49
CA ILE A 5 -7.40 -17.64 20.88
C ILE A 5 -8.73 -17.27 20.24
N ILE A 6 -9.71 -16.85 21.04
CA ILE A 6 -11.05 -16.47 20.56
C ILE A 6 -11.34 -15.00 20.78
N ASP A 7 -10.60 -14.33 21.66
CA ASP A 7 -10.68 -12.89 21.89
C ASP A 7 -9.32 -12.35 22.38
N THR A 8 -9.22 -11.03 22.49
CA THR A 8 -8.03 -10.25 22.93
C THR A 8 -7.44 -10.68 24.28
N ALA A 9 -8.21 -11.33 25.13
CA ALA A 9 -7.76 -11.83 26.43
C ALA A 9 -8.32 -13.22 26.77
N LEU A 10 -8.79 -13.98 25.77
CA LEU A 10 -9.50 -15.24 26.01
C LEU A 10 -9.04 -16.37 25.07
N ILE A 11 -8.71 -17.53 25.67
CA ILE A 11 -8.44 -18.79 24.97
C ILE A 11 -9.55 -19.79 25.30
N ILE A 12 -10.05 -20.49 24.29
CA ILE A 12 -10.81 -21.72 24.48
C ILE A 12 -9.86 -22.91 24.34
N ALA A 13 -9.73 -23.70 25.38
CA ALA A 13 -8.96 -24.92 25.37
C ALA A 13 -9.70 -26.04 24.63
N ASN A 14 -9.00 -27.11 24.27
CA ASN A 14 -9.61 -28.26 23.61
C ASN A 14 -10.60 -29.04 24.50
N ASP A 15 -10.66 -28.76 25.80
CA ASP A 15 -11.66 -29.28 26.74
C ASP A 15 -12.87 -28.33 26.89
N ASP A 16 -13.04 -27.39 25.96
CA ASP A 16 -14.07 -26.34 25.93
C ASP A 16 -14.07 -25.36 27.12
N LYS A 17 -13.08 -25.46 28.02
CA LYS A 17 -12.90 -24.48 29.09
C LYS A 17 -12.23 -23.21 28.57
N ARG A 18 -12.58 -22.09 29.21
CA ARG A 18 -12.07 -20.77 28.85
C ARG A 18 -11.04 -20.33 29.87
N TYR A 19 -9.94 -19.80 29.36
CA TYR A 19 -8.83 -19.28 30.16
C TYR A 19 -8.57 -17.83 29.76
N SER A 20 -8.39 -16.98 30.76
CA SER A 20 -8.00 -15.59 30.53
C SER A 20 -6.48 -15.48 30.37
N PHE A 21 -6.00 -14.50 29.62
CA PHE A 21 -4.56 -14.26 29.46
C PHE A 21 -4.25 -12.78 29.24
N ASP A 22 -3.01 -12.39 29.55
CA ASP A 22 -2.48 -11.07 29.23
C ASP A 22 -1.54 -11.13 28.01
N LYS A 23 -1.42 -10.02 27.27
CA LYS A 23 -0.52 -9.93 26.09
C LYS A 23 0.90 -10.42 26.38
N THR A 24 1.40 -10.12 27.58
CA THR A 24 2.75 -10.45 28.05
C THR A 24 2.96 -11.95 28.24
N ASP A 25 1.89 -12.72 28.36
CA ASP A 25 1.95 -14.17 28.55
C ASP A 25 2.23 -14.91 27.24
N ILE A 26 2.14 -14.23 26.09
CA ILE A 26 2.42 -14.81 24.78
C ILE A 26 3.91 -14.66 24.46
N VAL A 27 4.63 -15.77 24.56
CA VAL A 27 6.09 -15.81 24.50
C VAL A 27 6.62 -15.48 23.11
N ASN A 28 5.97 -15.97 22.05
CA ASN A 28 6.38 -15.76 20.66
C ASN A 28 5.56 -14.67 19.96
N LEU A 29 4.98 -13.74 20.73
CA LEU A 29 4.34 -12.55 20.18
C LEU A 29 5.41 -11.59 19.68
N SER A 30 5.64 -11.56 18.37
CA SER A 30 6.45 -10.51 17.73
C SER A 30 5.77 -9.14 17.85
N ASP A 31 6.14 -8.16 17.04
CA ASP A 31 5.49 -6.82 16.99
C ASP A 31 4.01 -6.83 16.51
N LYS A 32 3.33 -7.98 16.54
CA LYS A 32 1.95 -8.16 16.08
C LYS A 32 0.96 -7.67 17.15
N SER A 33 -0.12 -7.04 16.71
CA SER A 33 -1.28 -6.80 17.57
C SER A 33 -1.93 -8.13 17.97
N ILE A 34 -2.53 -8.18 19.17
CA ILE A 34 -3.29 -9.36 19.63
C ILE A 34 -4.46 -9.64 18.68
N ASP A 35 -5.07 -8.61 18.09
CA ASP A 35 -6.17 -8.78 17.15
C ASP A 35 -5.79 -9.62 15.92
N MET A 36 -4.51 -9.58 15.53
CA MET A 36 -4.00 -10.34 14.38
C MET A 36 -3.89 -11.83 14.64
N ILE A 37 -3.81 -12.25 15.90
CA ILE A 37 -3.62 -13.65 16.27
C ILE A 37 -4.93 -14.31 16.73
N ILE A 38 -6.04 -13.57 16.76
CA ILE A 38 -7.37 -14.13 17.05
C ILE A 38 -7.67 -15.25 16.04
N GLY A 39 -8.06 -16.40 16.57
CA GLY A 39 -8.32 -17.63 15.85
C GLY A 39 -7.09 -18.52 15.62
N SER A 40 -5.91 -18.13 16.11
CA SER A 40 -4.69 -18.95 16.06
C SER A 40 -4.75 -20.09 17.08
N GLU A 41 -4.12 -21.22 16.74
CA GLU A 41 -3.92 -22.34 17.66
C GLU A 41 -2.71 -22.05 18.55
N VAL A 42 -2.83 -22.42 19.82
CA VAL A 42 -1.85 -22.14 20.86
C VAL A 42 -1.60 -23.36 21.74
N ASP A 43 -0.37 -23.48 22.21
CA ASP A 43 0.01 -24.32 23.33
C ASP A 43 0.33 -23.42 24.53
N PHE A 44 -0.17 -23.76 25.72
CA PHE A 44 -0.04 -22.92 26.91
C PHE A 44 -0.06 -23.73 28.21
N GLU A 45 0.36 -23.11 29.30
CA GLU A 45 0.31 -23.66 30.67
C GLU A 45 -0.90 -23.09 31.41
N ILE A 46 -1.56 -23.92 32.23
CA ILE A 46 -2.68 -23.48 33.05
C ILE A 46 -2.17 -23.11 34.43
N GLU A 47 -2.52 -21.91 34.86
CA GLU A 47 -2.32 -21.45 36.23
C GLU A 47 -3.66 -20.93 36.77
N GLY A 48 -4.41 -21.81 37.43
CA GLY A 48 -5.77 -21.52 37.89
C GLY A 48 -6.76 -21.32 36.73
N ASP A 49 -7.34 -20.13 36.65
CA ASP A 49 -8.24 -19.67 35.57
C ASP A 49 -7.51 -18.89 34.46
N LYS A 50 -6.18 -18.84 34.52
CA LYS A 50 -5.33 -18.13 33.57
C LYS A 50 -4.50 -19.08 32.71
N ALA A 51 -4.21 -18.62 31.49
CA ALA A 51 -3.23 -19.22 30.60
C ALA A 51 -1.92 -18.43 30.67
N LYS A 52 -0.81 -19.13 30.92
CA LYS A 52 0.56 -18.60 30.95
C LYS A 52 1.43 -19.31 29.92
N SER A 53 2.61 -18.74 29.65
CA SER A 53 3.60 -19.34 28.74
C SER A 53 3.00 -19.73 27.39
N ILE A 54 2.23 -18.83 26.78
CA ILE A 54 1.44 -19.11 25.58
C ILE A 54 2.36 -19.07 24.35
N TYR A 55 2.38 -20.15 23.58
CA TYR A 55 3.07 -20.28 22.31
C TYR A 55 2.05 -20.43 21.18
N ILE A 56 2.09 -19.52 20.21
CA ILE A 56 1.32 -19.66 18.97
C ILE A 56 1.95 -20.78 18.14
N THR A 57 1.21 -21.88 17.99
CA THR A 57 1.65 -23.06 17.23
C THR A 57 1.20 -23.02 15.79
N LYS A 58 0.06 -22.37 15.52
CA LYS A 58 -0.43 -22.13 14.16
C LYS A 58 -1.15 -20.79 14.06
N ALA A 59 -0.48 -19.82 13.45
CA ALA A 59 -1.04 -18.50 13.24
C ALA A 59 -2.17 -18.56 12.19
N LYS A 60 -3.34 -18.01 12.55
CA LYS A 60 -4.41 -17.75 11.59
C LYS A 60 -4.26 -16.35 11.04
N PHE A 61 -4.30 -16.18 9.72
CA PHE A 61 -4.34 -14.86 9.12
C PHE A 61 -5.74 -14.27 9.27
N ASN A 62 -5.88 -13.23 10.09
CA ASN A 62 -7.15 -12.54 10.31
C ASN A 62 -7.27 -11.32 9.38
N VAL A 63 -8.00 -11.49 8.29
CA VAL A 63 -8.22 -10.44 7.29
C VAL A 63 -8.91 -9.22 7.89
N ASP A 64 -9.92 -9.41 8.76
CA ASP A 64 -10.67 -8.30 9.36
C ASP A 64 -9.77 -7.46 10.28
N ALA A 65 -8.92 -8.12 11.07
CA ALA A 65 -7.92 -7.46 11.90
C ALA A 65 -6.91 -6.66 11.06
N VAL A 66 -6.49 -7.19 9.91
CA VAL A 66 -5.61 -6.45 8.99
C VAL A 66 -6.34 -5.23 8.43
N LEU A 67 -7.57 -5.38 7.92
CA LEU A 67 -8.32 -4.28 7.30
C LEU A 67 -8.59 -3.13 8.28
N LYS A 68 -9.04 -3.45 9.50
CA LYS A 68 -9.39 -2.46 10.54
C LYS A 68 -8.20 -1.97 11.35
N GLY A 69 -7.14 -2.77 11.45
CA GLY A 69 -5.97 -2.47 12.26
C GLY A 69 -5.24 -1.22 11.79
N SER A 70 -4.74 -0.44 12.74
CA SER A 70 -3.89 0.72 12.49
C SER A 70 -2.47 0.56 13.04
N ASP A 71 -2.06 -0.62 13.49
CA ASP A 71 -0.68 -0.87 13.87
C ASP A 71 0.25 -0.92 12.65
N ILE A 72 1.56 -0.81 12.88
CA ILE A 72 2.56 -0.77 11.80
C ILE A 72 2.52 -2.04 10.95
N ASN A 73 2.29 -3.21 11.55
CA ASN A 73 2.24 -4.46 10.79
C ASN A 73 1.01 -4.50 9.88
N SER A 74 -0.16 -4.02 10.34
CA SER A 74 -1.35 -3.98 9.48
C SER A 74 -1.15 -3.01 8.32
N ILE A 75 -0.52 -1.85 8.57
CA ILE A 75 -0.16 -0.86 7.55
C ILE A 75 0.77 -1.47 6.51
N LYS A 76 1.83 -2.17 6.94
CA LYS A 76 2.78 -2.83 6.02
C LYS A 76 2.09 -3.87 5.15
N ILE A 77 1.23 -4.71 5.73
CA ILE A 77 0.50 -5.74 4.97
C ILE A 77 -0.39 -5.09 3.91
N LYS A 78 -1.10 -4.00 4.25
CA LYS A 78 -1.91 -3.22 3.28
C LYS A 78 -1.04 -2.65 2.16
N ALA A 79 0.12 -2.06 2.49
CA ALA A 79 1.06 -1.53 1.51
C ALA A 79 1.64 -2.62 0.59
N TYR A 80 2.07 -3.76 1.14
CA TYR A 80 2.57 -4.88 0.33
C TYR A 80 1.48 -5.45 -0.58
N THR A 81 0.25 -5.56 -0.07
CA THR A 81 -0.91 -5.98 -0.87
C THR A 81 -1.10 -5.01 -2.04
N SER A 82 -0.98 -3.69 -1.78
CA SER A 82 -1.04 -2.69 -2.83
C SER A 82 0.06 -2.85 -3.88
N LEU A 83 1.32 -3.00 -3.46
CA LEU A 83 2.45 -3.13 -4.40
C LEU A 83 2.34 -4.39 -5.26
N ILE A 84 2.00 -5.54 -4.65
CA ILE A 84 1.85 -6.82 -5.36
C ILE A 84 0.68 -6.73 -6.35
N CYS A 85 -0.48 -6.26 -5.90
CA CYS A 85 -1.65 -6.09 -6.78
C CYS A 85 -1.41 -5.01 -7.84
N GLY A 86 -0.61 -3.97 -7.55
CA GLY A 86 -0.23 -2.94 -8.51
C GLY A 86 0.61 -3.52 -9.65
N ALA A 87 1.57 -4.38 -9.34
CA ALA A 87 2.37 -5.09 -10.34
C ALA A 87 1.51 -6.05 -11.17
N LEU A 88 0.62 -6.82 -10.53
CA LEU A 88 -0.34 -7.69 -11.20
C LEU A 88 -1.37 -6.92 -12.05
N GLY A 89 -1.58 -5.63 -11.74
CA GLY A 89 -2.46 -4.74 -12.48
C GLY A 89 -2.02 -4.49 -13.92
N LEU A 90 -0.76 -4.79 -14.26
CA LEU A 90 -0.21 -4.68 -15.62
C LEU A 90 -0.67 -5.83 -16.54
N MET A 91 -1.33 -6.86 -16.01
CA MET A 91 -1.80 -7.98 -16.82
C MET A 91 -2.96 -7.57 -17.74
N PRO A 92 -2.95 -8.01 -19.02
CA PRO A 92 -4.08 -7.81 -19.92
C PRO A 92 -5.38 -8.44 -19.38
N PHE A 93 -6.51 -7.82 -19.68
CA PHE A 93 -7.89 -8.26 -19.37
C PHE A 93 -8.27 -8.35 -17.88
N VAL A 94 -7.41 -8.91 -17.02
CA VAL A 94 -7.68 -9.15 -15.58
C VAL A 94 -7.01 -8.09 -14.69
N GLY A 95 -6.02 -7.36 -15.22
CA GLY A 95 -5.25 -6.37 -14.46
C GLY A 95 -6.08 -5.25 -13.83
N PHE A 96 -7.26 -4.93 -14.37
CA PHE A 96 -8.13 -3.91 -13.76
C PHE A 96 -8.61 -4.31 -12.36
N VAL A 97 -8.87 -5.61 -12.11
CA VAL A 97 -9.30 -6.12 -10.79
C VAL A 97 -8.19 -5.91 -9.77
N PHE A 98 -6.97 -6.30 -10.13
CA PHE A 98 -5.79 -6.11 -9.29
C PHE A 98 -5.47 -4.62 -9.08
N SER A 99 -5.71 -3.77 -10.08
CA SER A 99 -5.54 -2.31 -9.96
C SER A 99 -6.51 -1.70 -8.93
N ILE A 100 -7.76 -2.17 -8.89
CA ILE A 100 -8.74 -1.73 -7.89
C ILE A 100 -8.30 -2.18 -6.49
N ILE A 101 -7.91 -3.45 -6.33
CA ILE A 101 -7.42 -3.98 -5.05
C ILE A 101 -6.19 -3.19 -4.58
N SER A 102 -5.27 -2.89 -5.51
CA SER A 102 -4.08 -2.08 -5.24
C SER A 102 -4.44 -0.70 -4.70
N PHE A 103 -5.35 -0.02 -5.37
CA PHE A 103 -5.79 1.32 -4.98
C PHE A 103 -6.46 1.31 -3.61
N VAL A 104 -7.40 0.39 -3.37
CA VAL A 104 -8.11 0.27 -2.09
C VAL A 104 -7.14 -0.08 -0.95
N ALA A 105 -6.22 -1.02 -1.17
CA ALA A 105 -5.24 -1.42 -0.16
C ALA A 105 -4.32 -0.26 0.23
N MET A 106 -3.86 0.55 -0.72
CA MET A 106 -3.05 1.75 -0.42
C MET A 106 -3.85 2.81 0.34
N ILE A 107 -5.12 3.05 -0.05
CA ILE A 107 -6.00 3.96 0.70
C ILE A 107 -6.15 3.52 2.15
N LEU A 108 -6.35 2.22 2.41
CA LEU A 108 -6.44 1.70 3.77
C LEU A 108 -5.11 1.82 4.55
N ALA A 109 -3.97 1.68 3.88
CA ALA A 109 -2.65 1.89 4.50
C ALA A 109 -2.50 3.36 4.92
N ILE A 110 -2.81 4.30 4.03
CA ILE A 110 -2.70 5.74 4.27
C ILE A 110 -3.70 6.21 5.32
N LEU A 111 -4.95 5.70 5.32
CA LEU A 111 -5.93 6.00 6.35
C LEU A 111 -5.45 5.59 7.75
N ALA A 112 -4.83 4.42 7.85
CA ALA A 112 -4.24 3.95 9.11
C ALA A 112 -3.04 4.82 9.53
N ILE A 113 -2.19 5.25 8.59
CA ILE A 113 -1.11 6.21 8.87
C ILE A 113 -1.68 7.54 9.35
N ASN A 114 -2.68 8.10 8.65
CA ASN A 114 -3.35 9.36 9.02
C ASN A 114 -3.93 9.34 10.43
N LYS A 115 -4.58 8.24 10.80
CA LYS A 115 -5.16 8.07 12.14
C LYS A 115 -4.09 8.20 13.23
N ASN A 116 -2.89 7.71 12.97
CA ASN A 116 -1.79 7.71 13.94
C ASN A 116 -0.93 8.98 13.89
N SER A 117 -0.76 9.58 12.71
CA SER A 117 0.06 10.78 12.50
C SER A 117 -0.72 12.08 12.67
N GLN A 118 -2.06 12.02 12.72
CA GLN A 118 -2.97 13.17 12.70
C GLN A 118 -2.82 14.07 11.45
N SER A 119 -2.19 13.56 10.39
CA SER A 119 -2.10 14.29 9.13
C SER A 119 -3.47 14.46 8.49
N LYS A 120 -3.80 15.71 8.14
CA LYS A 120 -5.01 16.07 7.37
C LYS A 120 -4.78 16.08 5.87
N THR A 121 -3.52 16.05 5.42
CA THR A 121 -3.16 16.32 4.02
C THR A 121 -2.65 15.09 3.25
N LEU A 122 -2.10 14.08 3.92
CA LEU A 122 -1.48 12.92 3.27
C LEU A 122 -2.45 12.16 2.35
N LEU A 123 -3.62 11.76 2.87
CA LEU A 123 -4.67 11.10 2.07
C LEU A 123 -5.13 11.96 0.90
N ARG A 124 -5.36 13.25 1.14
CA ARG A 124 -5.80 14.19 0.10
C ARG A 124 -4.77 14.27 -1.03
N ASN A 125 -3.49 14.42 -0.68
CA ASN A 125 -2.40 14.50 -1.65
C ASN A 125 -2.28 13.20 -2.46
N TYR A 126 -2.43 12.04 -1.82
CA TYR A 126 -2.43 10.75 -2.51
C TYR A 126 -3.60 10.59 -3.49
N VAL A 127 -4.83 10.92 -3.06
CA VAL A 127 -6.03 10.79 -3.91
C VAL A 127 -5.94 11.72 -5.12
N ILE A 128 -5.54 12.99 -4.91
CA ILE A 128 -5.36 13.94 -6.01
C ILE A 128 -4.25 13.47 -6.95
N TYR A 129 -3.11 13.02 -6.43
CA TYR A 129 -2.03 12.44 -7.23
C TYR A 129 -2.53 11.30 -8.11
N PHE A 130 -3.23 10.32 -7.53
CA PHE A 130 -3.75 9.17 -8.26
C PHE A 130 -4.72 9.57 -9.37
N ILE A 131 -5.71 10.41 -9.04
CA ILE A 131 -6.73 10.88 -10.00
C ILE A 131 -6.07 11.62 -11.16
N LEU A 132 -5.15 12.56 -10.89
CA LEU A 132 -4.49 13.35 -11.93
C LEU A 132 -3.59 12.48 -12.82
N ILE A 133 -2.82 11.54 -12.25
CA ILE A 133 -2.01 10.62 -13.06
C ILE A 133 -2.90 9.69 -13.90
N PHE A 134 -3.99 9.17 -13.34
CA PHE A 134 -4.92 8.30 -14.06
C PHE A 134 -5.60 9.02 -15.22
N PHE A 135 -6.25 10.16 -14.97
CA PHE A 135 -6.95 10.92 -16.01
C PHE A 135 -5.97 11.57 -17.00
N GLY A 136 -4.83 12.09 -16.54
CA GLY A 136 -3.79 12.61 -17.41
C GLY A 136 -3.24 11.55 -18.35
N GLY A 137 -2.95 10.34 -17.84
CA GLY A 137 -2.55 9.20 -18.64
C GLY A 137 -3.63 8.75 -19.63
N LEU A 138 -4.90 8.72 -19.20
CA LEU A 138 -6.04 8.39 -20.06
C LEU A 138 -6.12 9.38 -21.23
N ILE A 139 -6.09 10.69 -20.97
CA ILE A 139 -6.12 11.74 -21.99
C ILE A 139 -4.96 11.57 -22.98
N ILE A 140 -3.73 11.38 -22.49
CA ILE A 140 -2.56 11.18 -23.37
C ILE A 140 -2.79 9.93 -24.23
N SER A 141 -3.22 8.81 -23.64
CA SER A 141 -3.39 7.55 -24.35
C SER A 141 -4.49 7.60 -25.43
N THR A 142 -5.62 8.24 -25.15
CA THR A 142 -6.74 8.33 -26.11
C THR A 142 -6.38 9.24 -27.27
N PHE A 143 -5.83 10.43 -27.01
CA PHE A 143 -5.43 11.35 -28.07
C PHE A 143 -4.23 10.83 -28.87
N SER A 144 -3.34 10.04 -28.25
CA SER A 144 -2.24 9.36 -28.97
C SER A 144 -2.71 8.16 -29.79
N ALA A 145 -3.73 7.41 -29.36
CA ALA A 145 -4.28 6.31 -30.15
C ALA A 145 -5.09 6.83 -31.35
N VAL A 146 -5.87 7.89 -31.14
CA VAL A 146 -6.62 8.57 -32.20
C VAL A 146 -5.65 9.21 -33.21
N SER A 147 -4.48 9.72 -32.77
CA SER A 147 -3.50 10.29 -33.69
C SER A 147 -2.91 9.25 -34.65
N VAL A 148 -2.55 8.07 -34.16
CA VAL A 148 -2.07 6.97 -35.00
C VAL A 148 -3.16 6.49 -35.95
N GLY A 149 -4.40 6.33 -35.45
CA GLY A 149 -5.53 5.88 -36.26
C GLY A 149 -5.94 6.87 -37.35
N LEU A 150 -5.92 8.18 -37.06
CA LEU A 150 -6.32 9.23 -38.01
C LEU A 150 -5.24 9.51 -39.05
N VAL A 151 -3.95 9.50 -38.67
CA VAL A 151 -2.83 9.59 -39.64
C VAL A 151 -2.84 8.38 -40.58
N ALA A 152 -3.24 7.20 -40.11
CA ALA A 152 -3.41 6.02 -40.97
C ALA A 152 -4.58 6.13 -41.97
N LEU A 153 -5.57 6.99 -41.71
CA LEU A 153 -6.81 7.10 -42.49
C LEU A 153 -6.92 8.38 -43.34
N SER A 154 -6.23 9.46 -42.96
CA SER A 154 -6.28 10.76 -43.65
C SER A 154 -4.88 11.29 -43.90
N ASN A 155 -4.56 11.59 -45.16
CA ASN A 155 -3.28 12.19 -45.58
C ASN A 155 -3.16 13.68 -45.23
N ASP A 156 -4.20 14.32 -44.68
CA ASP A 156 -4.12 15.70 -44.24
C ASP A 156 -5.20 16.01 -43.20
N ALA A 157 -4.91 16.97 -42.31
CA ALA A 157 -5.80 17.58 -41.29
C ALA A 157 -5.92 16.94 -39.88
N GLY A 158 -5.02 16.05 -39.45
CA GLY A 158 -5.05 15.52 -38.07
C GLY A 158 -4.34 16.39 -37.01
N PHE A 159 -3.31 17.15 -37.37
CA PHE A 159 -2.24 17.52 -36.43
C PHE A 159 -2.62 18.52 -35.32
N LEU A 160 -3.54 19.46 -35.57
CA LEU A 160 -3.77 20.60 -34.66
C LEU A 160 -4.62 20.26 -33.42
N GLY A 161 -5.71 19.50 -33.56
CA GLY A 161 -6.55 19.08 -32.41
C GLY A 161 -5.89 18.00 -31.54
N LEU A 162 -4.99 17.21 -32.14
CA LEU A 162 -4.26 16.12 -31.49
C LEU A 162 -3.14 16.64 -30.58
N GLY A 163 -2.44 17.70 -30.98
CA GLY A 163 -1.42 18.35 -30.15
C GLY A 163 -2.00 18.92 -28.85
N PHE A 164 -3.16 19.58 -28.91
CA PHE A 164 -3.78 20.18 -27.73
C PHE A 164 -4.18 19.16 -26.65
N GLY A 165 -4.79 18.02 -27.04
CA GLY A 165 -5.18 16.99 -26.08
C GLY A 165 -3.98 16.34 -25.38
N VAL A 166 -2.91 16.06 -26.13
CA VAL A 166 -1.67 15.53 -25.56
C VAL A 166 -1.01 16.56 -24.62
N ILE A 167 -0.89 17.83 -25.04
CA ILE A 167 -0.32 18.90 -24.21
C ILE A 167 -1.14 19.08 -22.91
N PHE A 168 -2.47 19.10 -23.01
CA PHE A 168 -3.35 19.19 -21.85
C PHE A 168 -3.16 17.98 -20.92
N GLY A 169 -3.11 16.77 -21.47
CA GLY A 169 -2.80 15.56 -20.71
C GLY A 169 -1.47 15.64 -19.98
N PHE A 170 -0.42 16.18 -20.62
CA PHE A 170 0.88 16.44 -19.97
C PHE A 170 0.77 17.44 -18.81
N ILE A 171 0.03 18.54 -18.97
CA ILE A 171 -0.20 19.51 -17.89
C ILE A 171 -0.88 18.83 -16.69
N VAL A 172 -1.89 18.00 -16.94
CA VAL A 172 -2.59 17.23 -15.90
C VAL A 172 -1.64 16.26 -15.20
N VAL A 173 -0.79 15.55 -15.94
CA VAL A 173 0.24 14.65 -15.37
C VAL A 173 1.24 15.43 -14.51
N VAL A 174 1.72 16.58 -14.97
CA VAL A 174 2.66 17.44 -14.21
C VAL A 174 2.01 17.92 -12.91
N ALA A 175 0.76 18.37 -12.95
CA ALA A 175 0.00 18.71 -11.76
C ALA A 175 -0.12 17.51 -10.81
N GLY A 176 -0.38 16.31 -11.36
CA GLY A 176 -0.35 15.06 -10.61
C GLY A 176 0.99 14.85 -9.90
N LEU A 177 2.10 14.97 -10.61
CA LEU A 177 3.45 14.79 -10.04
C LEU A 177 3.75 15.75 -8.89
N ILE A 178 3.22 16.98 -8.91
CA ILE A 178 3.33 17.93 -7.79
C ILE A 178 2.65 17.36 -6.54
N PHE A 179 1.42 16.86 -6.66
CA PHE A 179 0.73 16.22 -5.54
C PHE A 179 1.39 14.90 -5.12
N GLY A 180 1.97 14.17 -6.07
CA GLY A 180 2.80 13.00 -5.79
C GLY A 180 4.00 13.35 -4.92
N TYR A 181 4.72 14.43 -5.26
CA TYR A 181 5.83 14.92 -4.46
C TYR A 181 5.39 15.30 -3.04
N LEU A 182 4.28 16.04 -2.91
CA LEU A 182 3.72 16.40 -1.60
C LEU A 182 3.35 15.16 -0.78
N TYR A 183 2.72 14.16 -1.41
CA TYR A 183 2.40 12.89 -0.78
C TYR A 183 3.64 12.15 -0.29
N TYR A 184 4.63 11.90 -1.16
CA TYR A 184 5.83 11.14 -0.78
C TYR A 184 6.73 11.88 0.21
N LYS A 185 6.79 13.21 0.12
CA LYS A 185 7.51 14.05 1.10
C LYS A 185 6.86 13.93 2.48
N GLU A 186 5.54 14.05 2.53
CA GLU A 186 4.79 13.95 3.78
C GLU A 186 4.86 12.52 4.36
N LEU A 187 4.69 11.50 3.52
CA LEU A 187 4.84 10.10 3.92
C LEU A 187 6.22 9.82 4.50
N SER A 188 7.27 10.30 3.83
CA SER A 188 8.66 10.17 4.27
C SER A 188 8.89 10.86 5.63
N SER A 189 8.33 12.05 5.83
CA SER A 189 8.42 12.77 7.11
C SER A 189 7.68 12.05 8.24
N ILE A 190 6.48 11.53 7.97
CA ILE A 190 5.65 10.83 8.96
C ILE A 190 6.28 9.50 9.35
N THR A 191 6.79 8.75 8.38
CA THR A 191 7.38 7.42 8.61
C THR A 191 8.85 7.47 9.02
N ASN A 192 9.46 8.66 8.99
CA ASN A 192 10.90 8.90 9.17
C ASN A 192 11.78 8.07 8.21
N GLU A 193 11.26 7.76 7.02
CA GLU A 193 11.97 6.96 6.02
C GLU A 193 12.19 7.79 4.73
N PRO A 194 13.42 8.27 4.46
CA PRO A 194 13.73 9.09 3.28
C PRO A 194 13.60 8.31 1.96
N PHE A 195 13.66 6.97 2.03
CA PHE A 195 13.57 6.10 0.87
C PHE A 195 12.25 6.21 0.11
N PHE A 196 11.14 6.59 0.77
CA PHE A 196 9.89 6.89 0.07
C PHE A 196 10.04 8.03 -0.94
N LEU A 197 10.72 9.11 -0.56
CA LEU A 197 10.94 10.26 -1.43
C LEU A 197 11.93 9.92 -2.55
N TYR A 198 13.00 9.19 -2.22
CA TYR A 198 13.98 8.76 -3.23
C TYR A 198 13.40 7.79 -4.25
N ALA A 199 12.54 6.85 -3.82
CA ALA A 199 11.81 5.97 -4.71
C ALA A 199 10.95 6.77 -5.70
N PHE A 200 10.23 7.79 -5.23
CA PHE A 200 9.42 8.64 -6.10
C PHE A 200 10.25 9.43 -7.12
N ILE A 201 11.37 10.04 -6.69
CA ILE A 201 12.26 10.78 -7.59
C ILE A 201 12.85 9.85 -8.66
N LEU A 202 13.32 8.67 -8.27
CA LEU A 202 13.83 7.65 -9.20
C LEU A 202 12.74 7.17 -10.15
N LEU A 203 11.49 7.05 -9.69
CA LEU A 203 10.36 6.67 -10.54
C LEU A 203 10.07 7.73 -11.60
N ILE A 204 10.16 9.03 -11.27
CA ILE A 204 10.02 10.11 -12.26
C ILE A 204 11.16 10.05 -13.27
N ILE A 205 12.41 9.98 -12.81
CA ILE A 205 13.60 9.89 -13.69
C ILE A 205 13.48 8.67 -14.60
N GLY A 206 13.09 7.53 -14.04
CA GLY A 206 12.86 6.30 -14.79
C GLY A 206 11.82 6.48 -15.87
N LYS A 207 10.63 6.99 -15.54
CA LYS A 207 9.57 7.22 -16.53
C LYS A 207 9.97 8.18 -17.66
N LEU A 208 10.74 9.23 -17.35
CA LEU A 208 11.25 10.17 -18.35
C LEU A 208 12.31 9.53 -19.26
N THR A 209 13.14 8.65 -18.72
CA THR A 209 14.23 7.98 -19.45
C THR A 209 13.81 6.64 -20.07
N THR A 210 12.56 6.20 -19.89
CA THR A 210 12.04 4.98 -20.53
C THR A 210 12.05 5.09 -22.06
N LEU A 211 11.98 6.30 -22.61
CA LEU A 211 12.07 6.57 -24.06
C LEU A 211 13.35 6.03 -24.70
N ILE A 212 14.44 5.94 -23.93
CA ILE A 212 15.75 5.42 -24.39
C ILE A 212 16.06 4.04 -23.80
N PHE A 213 15.04 3.31 -23.32
CA PHE A 213 15.12 1.99 -22.67
C PHE A 213 15.96 1.90 -21.38
N ILE A 214 16.79 2.89 -21.06
CA ILE A 214 17.57 2.95 -19.80
C ILE A 214 16.63 3.16 -18.59
N GLY A 215 15.48 3.81 -18.79
CA GLY A 215 14.52 4.10 -17.73
C GLY A 215 13.97 2.89 -16.98
N PHE A 216 13.96 1.70 -17.60
CA PHE A 216 13.50 0.48 -16.93
C PHE A 216 14.34 0.14 -15.68
N ILE A 217 15.65 0.39 -15.72
CA ILE A 217 16.55 0.15 -14.58
C ILE A 217 16.18 1.06 -13.41
N PHE A 218 15.92 2.34 -13.69
CA PHE A 218 15.50 3.31 -12.68
C PHE A 218 14.12 3.01 -12.10
N VAL A 219 13.17 2.55 -12.92
CA VAL A 219 11.84 2.11 -12.45
C VAL A 219 11.96 0.91 -11.52
N ILE A 220 12.78 -0.09 -11.87
CA ILE A 220 13.02 -1.26 -11.01
C ILE A 220 13.69 -0.82 -9.70
N ALA A 221 14.71 0.04 -9.76
CA ALA A 221 15.37 0.58 -8.58
C ALA A 221 14.40 1.36 -7.67
N ALA A 222 13.49 2.13 -8.26
CA ALA A 222 12.45 2.84 -7.52
C ALA A 222 11.52 1.88 -6.75
N ILE A 223 11.05 0.81 -7.41
CA ILE A 223 10.20 -0.21 -6.77
C ILE A 223 10.93 -0.89 -5.62
N ILE A 224 12.21 -1.25 -5.81
CA ILE A 224 13.04 -1.86 -4.77
C ILE A 224 13.17 -0.92 -3.57
N LEU A 225 13.45 0.37 -3.80
CA LEU A 225 13.54 1.35 -2.72
C LEU A 225 12.22 1.55 -1.99
N GLU A 226 11.09 1.55 -2.71
CA GLU A 226 9.77 1.65 -2.09
C GLU A 226 9.49 0.44 -1.18
N ILE A 227 9.81 -0.77 -1.63
CA ILE A 227 9.71 -1.99 -0.80
C ILE A 227 10.62 -1.88 0.43
N ILE A 228 11.87 -1.45 0.25
CA ILE A 228 12.81 -1.26 1.37
C ILE A 228 12.27 -0.22 2.36
N ALA A 229 11.67 0.88 1.88
CA ALA A 229 11.06 1.90 2.72
C ALA A 229 9.93 1.32 3.60
N TRP A 230 9.03 0.53 2.99
CA TRP A 230 7.98 -0.18 3.74
C TRP A 230 8.52 -1.22 4.72
N VAL A 231 9.62 -1.88 4.40
CA VAL A 231 10.28 -2.83 5.31
C VAL A 231 10.89 -2.10 6.51
N ARG A 232 11.60 -0.99 6.27
CA ARG A 232 12.31 -0.22 7.31
C ARG A 232 11.41 0.67 8.17
N PHE A 233 10.23 1.05 7.66
CA PHE A 233 9.20 1.77 8.37
C PHE A 233 8.93 1.15 9.76
N LYS A 234 9.25 1.87 10.84
CA LYS A 234 9.14 1.38 12.22
C LYS A 234 8.44 2.34 13.17
N GLU A 235 8.20 3.57 12.76
CA GLU A 235 7.60 4.60 13.59
C GLU A 235 6.68 5.50 12.79
N ILE A 236 5.67 6.06 13.45
CA ILE A 236 4.76 7.06 12.89
C ILE A 236 4.87 8.31 13.75
N ARG A 237 5.43 9.37 13.17
CA ARG A 237 5.55 10.69 13.80
C ARG A 237 4.23 11.45 13.67
N GLN A 238 3.86 12.14 14.73
CA GLN A 238 2.74 13.06 14.71
C GLN A 238 3.17 14.35 14.01
N VAL A 239 2.35 14.81 13.06
CA VAL A 239 2.54 16.09 12.40
C VAL A 239 1.72 17.10 13.20
N ALA A 240 2.37 17.80 14.13
CA ALA A 240 1.76 18.90 14.87
C ALA A 240 1.45 20.09 13.95
#